data_AF-A0A059EDL5-F1
#
_entry.id   AF-A0A059EDL5-F1
#
_cell.length_a   1.000
_cell.length_b   1.000
_cell.length_c   1.000
_cell.angle_alpha   90.00
_cell.angle_beta   90.00
_cell.angle_gamma   90.00
#
_symmetry.space_group_name_H-M   'P 1'
#
loop_
_entity.id
_entity.type
_entity.pdbx_description
1 polymer ?
#
loop_
_entity_poly.entity_id
_entity_poly.type
_entity_poly.pdbx_seq_one_letter_code
_entity_poly.pdbx_strand_id
1 'polypeptide(L)'
;MARRVLGDGIILRGAVVQIGPHAIDRSRWSWDSTKSNPFWCPDAEMVPVWETFLDETRKAGSSAGAIVEVEATGIPAGWGAPIYGKLDSELAGAMMSINAAKGVEIGEGFAAAALSGEENADQMRTGNDGARFLSNHNGGIAGGISTGQPVIVRIAIKPTSSILTPVQSVTRDGEEVDVRTVGRHDPCVGIRAVPVAEAMLACVLADAKLRHRGQTGK
;
A
#
# COMPACT_ATOMS: atom_id res chain seq x y z
N MET A 1 -0.08 18.67 -5.59
CA MET A 1 -1.07 19.09 -6.61
C MET A 1 -2.20 18.08 -6.79
N ALA A 2 -1.91 16.79 -6.99
CA ALA A 2 -2.94 15.75 -7.19
C ALA A 2 -4.09 15.74 -6.16
N ARG A 3 -3.79 15.81 -4.85
CA ARG A 3 -4.83 15.91 -3.79
C ARG A 3 -5.79 17.08 -3.98
N ARG A 4 -5.31 18.24 -4.46
CA ARG A 4 -6.16 19.39 -4.76
C ARG A 4 -7.07 19.13 -5.97
N VAL A 5 -6.59 18.38 -6.96
CA VAL A 5 -7.39 17.97 -8.13
C VAL A 5 -8.50 17.00 -7.71
N LEU A 6 -8.21 16.09 -6.78
CA LEU A 6 -9.19 15.17 -6.22
C LEU A 6 -10.30 15.89 -5.47
N GLY A 7 -9.96 16.93 -4.70
CA GLY A 7 -10.90 17.73 -3.92
C GLY A 7 -11.18 17.11 -2.55
N ASP A 8 -11.88 17.86 -1.70
CA ASP A 8 -11.98 17.55 -0.26
C ASP A 8 -12.92 16.38 0.07
N GLY A 9 -13.75 15.94 -0.89
CA GLY A 9 -14.61 14.76 -0.73
C GLY A 9 -13.86 13.43 -0.82
N ILE A 10 -12.58 13.44 -1.22
CA ILE A 10 -11.75 12.24 -1.34
C ILE A 10 -10.70 12.25 -0.22
N ILE A 11 -10.73 11.20 0.59
CA ILE A 11 -9.82 11.03 1.71
C ILE A 11 -8.83 9.93 1.35
N LEU A 12 -7.54 10.23 1.49
CA LEU A 12 -6.45 9.27 1.29
C LEU A 12 -5.72 9.08 2.62
N ARG A 13 -5.55 7.82 3.02
CA ARG A 13 -4.87 7.44 4.27
C ARG A 13 -3.97 6.25 4.03
N GLY A 14 -2.93 6.12 4.82
CA GLY A 14 -1.97 5.03 4.75
C GLY A 14 -1.51 4.59 6.13
N ALA A 15 -1.14 3.33 6.21
CA ALA A 15 -0.73 2.67 7.43
C ALA A 15 0.34 1.62 7.13
N VAL A 16 1.23 1.36 8.08
CA VAL A 16 2.03 0.14 8.08
C VAL A 16 1.20 -0.96 8.72
N VAL A 17 1.11 -2.12 8.08
CA VAL A 17 0.31 -3.26 8.55
C VAL A 17 1.17 -4.46 8.96
N GLN A 18 2.46 -4.44 8.64
CA GLN A 18 3.42 -5.45 9.07
C GLN A 18 4.84 -4.88 9.03
N ILE A 19 5.66 -5.21 10.02
CA ILE A 19 7.12 -5.00 10.01
C ILE A 19 7.81 -6.33 10.30
N GLY A 20 8.71 -6.75 9.42
CA GLY A 20 9.33 -8.07 9.51
C GLY A 20 8.29 -9.18 9.66
N PRO A 21 8.39 -10.06 10.67
CA PRO A 21 7.43 -11.14 10.90
C PRO A 21 6.18 -10.71 11.68
N HIS A 22 6.08 -9.44 12.09
CA HIS A 22 5.06 -8.96 13.03
C HIS A 22 3.96 -8.18 12.30
N ALA A 23 2.86 -8.86 11.96
CA ALA A 23 1.66 -8.25 11.40
C ALA A 23 0.76 -7.66 12.50
N ILE A 24 -0.06 -6.68 12.13
CA ILE A 24 -1.10 -6.14 13.03
C ILE A 24 -2.26 -7.10 13.25
N ASP A 25 -3.01 -6.88 14.32
CA ASP A 25 -4.37 -7.40 14.42
C ASP A 25 -5.36 -6.42 13.77
N ARG A 26 -5.98 -6.85 12.67
CA ARG A 26 -6.93 -5.99 11.93
C ARG A 26 -8.17 -5.64 12.76
N SER A 27 -8.51 -6.42 13.80
CA SER A 27 -9.65 -6.12 14.67
C SER A 27 -9.45 -4.88 15.56
N ARG A 28 -8.18 -4.48 15.78
CA ARG A 28 -7.81 -3.30 16.56
C ARG A 28 -7.52 -2.06 15.70
N TRP A 29 -7.85 -2.11 14.41
CA TRP A 29 -7.54 -1.04 13.47
C TRP A 29 -8.20 0.31 13.85
N SER A 30 -7.37 1.34 14.03
CA SER A 30 -7.79 2.72 14.21
C SER A 30 -6.95 3.67 13.36
N TRP A 31 -7.64 4.45 12.50
CA TRP A 31 -7.00 5.49 11.69
C TRP A 31 -6.47 6.66 12.52
N ASP A 32 -7.00 6.88 13.73
CA ASP A 32 -6.49 7.94 14.61
C ASP A 32 -5.14 7.55 15.22
N SER A 33 -4.94 6.26 15.46
CA SER A 33 -3.68 5.72 15.98
C SER A 33 -2.51 6.01 15.05
N THR A 34 -2.70 5.98 13.73
CA THR A 34 -1.60 6.14 12.75
C THR A 34 -0.88 7.49 12.84
N LYS A 35 -1.55 8.53 13.38
CA LYS A 35 -0.98 9.87 13.59
C LYS A 35 -0.32 10.05 14.95
N SER A 36 -0.56 9.11 15.87
CA SER A 36 -0.11 9.19 17.27
C SER A 36 1.19 8.44 17.54
N ASN A 37 1.71 7.71 16.55
CA ASN A 37 2.93 6.92 16.66
C ASN A 37 3.83 7.11 15.41
N PRO A 38 5.14 6.83 15.51
CA PRO A 38 6.08 7.09 14.41
C PRO A 38 6.02 6.04 13.29
N PHE A 39 5.26 4.96 13.45
CA PHE A 39 5.22 3.83 12.51
C PHE A 39 4.05 3.89 11.54
N TRP A 40 3.15 4.89 11.65
CA TRP A 40 1.87 4.87 10.95
C TRP A 40 1.06 3.61 11.29
N CYS A 41 1.22 3.08 12.51
CA CYS A 41 0.57 1.85 12.93
C CYS A 41 -0.91 2.13 13.29
N PRO A 42 -1.86 1.37 12.75
CA PRO A 42 -3.27 1.49 13.11
C PRO A 42 -3.63 0.67 14.36
N ASP A 43 -2.71 -0.18 14.84
CA ASP A 43 -2.87 -1.06 16.01
C ASP A 43 -1.90 -0.62 17.12
N ALA A 44 -2.41 0.09 18.12
CA ALA A 44 -1.57 0.67 19.17
C ALA A 44 -0.80 -0.39 19.98
N GLU A 45 -1.29 -1.62 20.06
CA GLU A 45 -0.63 -2.71 20.79
C GLU A 45 0.61 -3.24 20.06
N MET A 46 0.70 -3.04 18.73
CA MET A 46 1.84 -3.48 17.93
C MET A 46 3.02 -2.52 17.94
N VAL A 47 2.80 -1.26 18.31
CA VAL A 47 3.84 -0.24 18.40
C VAL A 47 5.02 -0.70 19.28
N PRO A 48 4.84 -1.12 20.55
CA PRO A 48 5.96 -1.56 21.39
C PRO A 48 6.66 -2.84 20.87
N VAL A 49 5.91 -3.71 20.18
CA VAL A 49 6.48 -4.92 19.55
C VAL A 49 7.42 -4.53 18.41
N TRP A 50 6.99 -3.61 17.54
CA TRP A 50 7.81 -3.11 16.44
C TRP A 50 9.01 -2.29 16.93
N GLU A 51 8.86 -1.49 17.98
CA GLU A 51 9.98 -0.76 18.61
C GLU A 51 11.07 -1.73 19.07
N THR A 52 10.68 -2.75 19.83
CA THR A 52 11.62 -3.76 20.35
C THR A 52 12.31 -4.50 19.20
N PHE A 53 11.52 -4.99 18.23
CA PHE A 53 12.04 -5.73 17.08
C PHE A 53 13.01 -4.90 16.22
N LEU A 54 12.69 -3.63 15.95
CA LEU A 54 13.56 -2.76 15.14
C LEU A 54 14.82 -2.34 15.89
N ASP A 55 14.73 -2.15 17.21
CA ASP A 55 15.90 -1.89 18.05
C ASP A 55 16.87 -3.08 18.08
N GLU A 56 16.34 -4.30 18.19
CA GLU A 56 17.12 -5.54 18.09
C GLU A 56 17.73 -5.70 16.69
N THR A 57 16.93 -5.53 15.64
CA THR A 57 17.37 -5.58 14.24
C THR A 57 18.51 -4.60 13.97
N ARG A 58 18.40 -3.36 14.49
CA ARG A 58 19.43 -2.33 14.38
C ARG A 58 20.70 -2.74 15.14
N LYS A 59 20.58 -3.25 16.37
CA LYS A 59 21.73 -3.72 17.18
C LYS A 59 22.46 -4.88 16.49
N ALA A 60 21.72 -5.75 15.79
CA ALA A 60 22.26 -6.82 14.97
C ALA A 60 22.88 -6.34 13.65
N GLY A 61 22.81 -5.03 13.34
CA GLY A 61 23.36 -4.46 12.12
C GLY A 61 22.59 -4.84 10.84
N SER A 62 21.33 -5.27 10.99
CA SER A 62 20.46 -5.75 9.91
C SER A 62 19.33 -4.76 9.62
N SER A 63 18.40 -5.14 8.74
CA SER A 63 17.20 -4.39 8.39
C SER A 63 15.98 -5.29 8.24
N ALA A 64 14.79 -4.70 8.22
CA ALA A 64 13.52 -5.38 8.07
C ALA A 64 12.69 -4.77 6.94
N GLY A 65 11.90 -5.63 6.28
CA GLY A 65 10.88 -5.20 5.33
C GLY A 65 9.59 -4.81 6.04
N ALA A 66 8.62 -4.34 5.27
CA ALA A 66 7.29 -4.01 5.77
C ALA A 66 6.21 -4.19 4.70
N ILE A 67 4.96 -4.28 5.15
CA ILE A 67 3.78 -4.14 4.29
C ILE A 67 3.11 -2.82 4.63
N VAL A 68 2.88 -2.00 3.61
CA VAL A 68 2.15 -0.73 3.69
C VAL A 68 0.79 -0.90 3.03
N GLU A 69 -0.27 -0.44 3.68
CA GLU A 69 -1.63 -0.38 3.13
C GLU A 69 -2.01 1.09 2.94
N VAL A 70 -2.57 1.42 1.78
CA VAL A 70 -3.18 2.73 1.50
C VAL A 70 -4.63 2.57 1.07
N GLU A 71 -5.45 3.48 1.54
CA GLU A 71 -6.89 3.52 1.32
C GLU A 71 -7.29 4.87 0.70
N ALA A 72 -8.15 4.83 -0.31
CA ALA A 72 -8.89 5.99 -0.78
C ALA A 72 -10.40 5.80 -0.59
N THR A 73 -11.06 6.73 0.10
CA THR A 73 -12.53 6.74 0.27
C THR A 73 -13.15 7.94 -0.42
N GLY A 74 -14.44 7.86 -0.77
CA GLY A 74 -15.16 8.91 -1.48
C GLY A 74 -14.91 8.91 -2.99
N ILE A 75 -14.32 7.83 -3.52
CA ILE A 75 -14.11 7.65 -4.96
C ILE A 75 -15.45 7.30 -5.62
N PRO A 76 -15.95 8.07 -6.60
CA PRO A 76 -17.15 7.70 -7.35
C PRO A 76 -16.93 6.44 -8.18
N ALA A 77 -18.00 5.70 -8.46
CA ALA A 77 -17.92 4.57 -9.38
C ALA A 77 -17.56 5.02 -10.80
N GLY A 78 -16.77 4.21 -11.51
CA GLY A 78 -16.48 4.38 -12.94
C GLY A 78 -15.16 5.07 -13.28
N TRP A 79 -14.32 5.42 -12.31
CA TRP A 79 -12.94 5.86 -12.61
C TRP A 79 -12.07 4.67 -12.99
N GLY A 80 -11.23 4.86 -14.02
CA GLY A 80 -10.46 3.81 -14.68
C GLY A 80 -10.95 3.58 -16.11
N ALA A 81 -10.24 2.77 -16.88
CA ALA A 81 -10.63 2.36 -18.22
C ALA A 81 -10.48 0.84 -18.36
N PRO A 82 -11.51 0.11 -18.80
CA PRO A 82 -11.38 -1.33 -19.03
C PRO A 82 -10.23 -1.67 -19.99
N ILE A 83 -9.73 -2.90 -19.88
CA ILE A 83 -8.71 -3.51 -20.76
C ILE A 83 -7.29 -2.93 -20.57
N TYR A 84 -7.01 -1.73 -21.08
CA TYR A 84 -5.64 -1.18 -21.18
C TYR A 84 -5.32 -0.03 -20.23
N GLY A 85 -6.33 0.58 -19.60
CA GLY A 85 -6.16 1.64 -18.61
C GLY A 85 -6.80 1.28 -17.29
N LYS A 86 -6.73 -0.01 -16.91
CA LYS A 86 -7.42 -0.50 -15.72
C LYS A 86 -6.82 0.17 -14.50
N LEU A 87 -7.69 0.61 -13.59
CA LEU A 87 -7.28 1.37 -12.41
C LEU A 87 -6.32 0.55 -11.53
N ASP A 88 -6.60 -0.74 -11.34
CA ASP A 88 -5.74 -1.67 -10.59
C ASP A 88 -4.35 -1.81 -11.23
N SER A 89 -4.26 -1.90 -12.55
CA SER A 89 -3.00 -1.98 -13.29
C SER A 89 -2.17 -0.70 -13.13
N GLU A 90 -2.80 0.47 -13.23
CA GLU A 90 -2.10 1.75 -13.09
C GLU A 90 -1.64 1.97 -11.64
N LEU A 91 -2.48 1.62 -10.66
CA LEU A 91 -2.11 1.63 -9.25
C LEU A 91 -0.97 0.65 -8.98
N ALA A 92 -1.03 -0.57 -9.51
CA ALA A 92 0.03 -1.56 -9.35
C ALA A 92 1.36 -1.05 -9.92
N GLY A 93 1.35 -0.48 -11.13
CA GLY A 93 2.55 0.12 -11.73
C GLY A 93 3.11 1.28 -10.89
N ALA A 94 2.24 2.18 -10.44
CA ALA A 94 2.61 3.31 -9.60
C ALA A 94 3.22 2.85 -8.26
N MET A 95 2.59 1.91 -7.57
CA MET A 95 3.09 1.38 -6.30
C MET A 95 4.38 0.58 -6.46
N MET A 96 4.48 -0.25 -7.50
CA MET A 96 5.68 -1.05 -7.77
C MET A 96 6.89 -0.18 -8.15
N SER A 97 6.65 1.04 -8.66
CA SER A 97 7.73 1.98 -8.96
C SER A 97 8.37 2.61 -7.71
N ILE A 98 7.76 2.46 -6.53
CA ILE A 98 8.34 2.93 -5.28
C ILE A 98 9.60 2.12 -4.98
N ASN A 99 10.71 2.81 -4.67
CA ASN A 99 11.96 2.15 -4.34
C ASN A 99 11.77 1.11 -3.24
N ALA A 100 12.39 -0.06 -3.43
CA ALA A 100 12.27 -1.24 -2.57
C ALA A 100 10.90 -1.96 -2.59
N ALA A 101 9.90 -1.50 -3.33
CA ALA A 101 8.69 -2.27 -3.56
C ALA A 101 8.99 -3.54 -4.36
N LYS A 102 8.42 -4.67 -3.92
CA LYS A 102 8.59 -6.00 -4.55
C LYS A 102 7.27 -6.75 -4.79
N GLY A 103 6.16 -6.25 -4.26
CA GLY A 103 4.82 -6.83 -4.41
C GLY A 103 3.76 -5.75 -4.25
N VAL A 104 2.65 -5.89 -4.99
CA VAL A 104 1.47 -5.02 -4.86
C VAL A 104 0.22 -5.88 -4.87
N GLU A 105 -0.73 -5.53 -4.01
CA GLU A 105 -2.02 -6.17 -3.87
C GLU A 105 -3.15 -5.16 -3.97
N ILE A 106 -4.29 -5.57 -4.51
CA ILE A 106 -5.55 -4.81 -4.50
C ILE A 106 -6.57 -5.62 -3.70
N GLY A 107 -7.25 -5.01 -2.73
CA GLY A 107 -8.25 -5.71 -1.91
C GLY A 107 -7.67 -6.87 -1.10
N GLU A 108 -8.21 -8.07 -1.28
CA GLU A 108 -7.67 -9.31 -0.69
C GLU A 108 -6.30 -9.72 -1.28
N GLY A 109 -5.92 -9.21 -2.45
CA GLY A 109 -4.60 -9.46 -3.01
C GLY A 109 -4.34 -10.94 -3.25
N PHE A 110 -3.21 -11.44 -2.73
CA PHE A 110 -2.88 -12.86 -2.85
C PHE A 110 -3.82 -13.76 -2.03
N ALA A 111 -4.46 -13.24 -0.97
CA ALA A 111 -5.41 -14.02 -0.17
C ALA A 111 -6.67 -14.42 -0.96
N ALA A 112 -7.02 -13.66 -2.01
CA ALA A 112 -8.12 -13.99 -2.91
C ALA A 112 -7.97 -15.37 -3.57
N ALA A 113 -6.73 -15.85 -3.77
CA ALA A 113 -6.46 -17.15 -4.37
C ALA A 113 -6.92 -18.34 -3.51
N ALA A 114 -7.18 -18.12 -2.22
CA ALA A 114 -7.66 -19.15 -1.30
C ALA A 114 -9.19 -19.17 -1.17
N LEU A 115 -9.90 -18.20 -1.75
CA LEU A 115 -11.35 -18.05 -1.61
C LEU A 115 -12.11 -18.80 -2.71
N SER A 116 -13.28 -19.34 -2.37
CA SER A 116 -14.25 -19.79 -3.37
C SER A 116 -14.82 -18.61 -4.16
N GLY A 117 -15.47 -18.90 -5.29
CA GLY A 117 -16.14 -17.86 -6.08
C GLY A 117 -17.24 -17.13 -5.28
N GLU A 118 -17.97 -17.86 -4.43
CA GLU A 118 -19.01 -17.33 -3.55
C GLU A 118 -18.45 -16.51 -2.40
N GLU A 119 -17.31 -16.90 -1.84
CA GLU A 119 -16.62 -16.19 -0.76
C GLU A 119 -15.96 -14.90 -1.27
N ASN A 120 -15.40 -14.89 -2.48
CA ASN A 120 -14.76 -13.72 -3.06
C ASN A 120 -15.76 -12.74 -3.72
N ALA A 121 -17.01 -13.15 -3.92
CA ALA A 121 -18.01 -12.32 -4.58
C ALA A 121 -18.44 -11.14 -3.71
N ASP A 122 -18.12 -9.93 -4.16
CA ASP A 122 -18.66 -8.71 -3.55
C ASP A 122 -20.13 -8.52 -3.89
N GLN A 123 -20.98 -9.11 -3.06
CA GLN A 123 -22.42 -9.13 -3.26
C GLN A 123 -23.04 -7.73 -3.15
N MET A 124 -24.07 -7.48 -3.96
CA MET A 124 -24.79 -6.22 -3.97
C MET A 124 -26.25 -6.37 -3.49
N ARG A 125 -26.78 -5.28 -2.94
CA ARG A 125 -28.20 -5.05 -2.65
C ARG A 125 -28.58 -3.63 -3.09
N THR A 126 -29.87 -3.37 -3.23
CA THR A 126 -30.37 -2.01 -3.44
C THR A 126 -30.10 -1.15 -2.19
N GLY A 127 -29.56 0.05 -2.39
CA GLY A 127 -29.42 1.09 -1.37
C GLY A 127 -30.14 2.38 -1.80
N ASN A 128 -30.17 3.38 -0.91
CA ASN A 128 -30.89 4.63 -1.15
C ASN A 128 -30.30 5.45 -2.31
N ASP A 129 -28.98 5.36 -2.53
CA ASP A 129 -28.24 6.16 -3.52
C ASP A 129 -27.65 5.29 -4.65
N GLY A 130 -28.17 4.07 -4.83
CA GLY A 130 -27.69 3.10 -5.82
C GLY A 130 -27.35 1.74 -5.21
N ALA A 131 -26.57 0.93 -5.94
CA ALA A 131 -26.16 -0.38 -5.44
C ALA A 131 -25.23 -0.25 -4.22
N ARG A 132 -25.54 -1.02 -3.17
CA ARG A 132 -24.72 -1.15 -1.96
C ARG A 132 -24.04 -2.51 -1.97
N PHE A 133 -22.72 -2.51 -1.89
CA PHE A 133 -21.92 -3.72 -1.68
C PHE A 133 -21.94 -4.17 -0.21
N LEU A 134 -21.91 -5.48 0.02
CA LEU A 134 -21.93 -6.11 1.34
C LEU A 134 -20.53 -6.46 1.88
N SER A 135 -19.54 -6.50 1.00
CA SER A 135 -18.12 -6.79 1.27
C SER A 135 -17.25 -6.01 0.28
N ASN A 136 -15.92 -5.97 0.48
CA ASN A 136 -14.97 -5.25 -0.39
C ASN A 136 -13.71 -6.08 -0.69
N HIS A 137 -13.89 -7.35 -1.07
CA HIS A 137 -12.78 -8.26 -1.37
C HIS A 137 -11.97 -7.80 -2.59
N ASN A 138 -12.61 -7.16 -3.57
CA ASN A 138 -11.95 -6.59 -4.74
C ASN A 138 -11.26 -5.23 -4.47
N GLY A 139 -11.28 -4.74 -3.24
CA GLY A 139 -10.56 -3.51 -2.87
C GLY A 139 -11.00 -2.27 -3.65
N GLY A 140 -12.30 -2.16 -3.91
CA GLY A 140 -12.93 -1.01 -4.56
C GLY A 140 -12.77 -0.94 -6.07
N ILE A 141 -12.23 -1.99 -6.71
CA ILE A 141 -12.00 -2.03 -8.16
C ILE A 141 -12.56 -3.33 -8.74
N ALA A 142 -13.52 -3.23 -9.67
CA ALA A 142 -14.06 -4.37 -10.39
C ALA A 142 -13.97 -4.13 -11.90
N GLY A 143 -13.47 -5.12 -12.65
CA GLY A 143 -13.31 -4.99 -14.11
C GLY A 143 -12.35 -3.87 -14.55
N GLY A 144 -11.49 -3.38 -13.65
CA GLY A 144 -10.56 -2.28 -13.90
C GLY A 144 -11.14 -0.88 -13.70
N ILE A 145 -12.34 -0.76 -13.12
CA ILE A 145 -12.94 0.52 -12.73
C ILE A 145 -13.30 0.53 -11.25
N SER A 146 -13.33 1.71 -10.64
CA SER A 146 -13.77 1.90 -9.27
C SER A 146 -15.26 1.57 -9.09
N THR A 147 -15.61 0.98 -7.95
CA THR A 147 -16.98 0.55 -7.63
C THR A 147 -17.76 1.52 -6.75
N GLY A 148 -17.11 2.56 -6.21
CA GLY A 148 -17.67 3.43 -5.17
C GLY A 148 -17.26 3.04 -3.75
N GLN A 149 -16.73 1.83 -3.56
CA GLN A 149 -16.20 1.37 -2.29
C GLN A 149 -14.79 1.92 -2.04
N PRO A 150 -14.26 1.81 -0.81
CA PRO A 150 -12.86 2.15 -0.54
C PRO A 150 -11.91 1.42 -1.48
N VAL A 151 -11.02 2.18 -2.15
CA VAL A 151 -9.93 1.61 -2.93
C VAL A 151 -8.80 1.24 -1.98
N ILE A 152 -8.43 -0.05 -1.94
CA ILE A 152 -7.44 -0.58 -0.98
C ILE A 152 -6.28 -1.16 -1.77
N VAL A 153 -5.07 -0.68 -1.49
CA VAL A 153 -3.82 -1.15 -2.11
C VAL A 153 -2.79 -1.48 -1.03
N ARG A 154 -2.14 -2.64 -1.13
CA ARG A 154 -0.98 -2.98 -0.28
C ARG A 154 0.29 -3.10 -1.07
N ILE A 155 1.41 -2.78 -0.43
CA ILE A 155 2.75 -2.77 -1.03
C ILE A 155 3.71 -3.50 -0.11
N ALA A 156 4.40 -4.50 -0.64
CA ALA A 156 5.48 -5.18 0.06
C ALA A 156 6.80 -4.46 -0.21
N ILE A 157 7.41 -3.92 0.84
CA ILE A 157 8.70 -3.22 0.81
C ILE A 157 9.78 -4.17 1.36
N LYS A 158 10.81 -4.44 0.56
CA LYS A 158 11.92 -5.31 0.98
C LYS A 158 12.79 -4.64 2.07
N PRO A 159 13.54 -5.43 2.87
CA PRO A 159 14.55 -4.89 3.78
C PRO A 159 15.58 -3.98 3.07
N THR A 160 16.05 -2.95 3.78
CA THR A 160 17.11 -2.05 3.30
C THR A 160 18.39 -2.82 2.98
N SER A 161 18.95 -2.65 1.77
CA SER A 161 20.16 -3.37 1.35
C SER A 161 21.45 -2.86 2.01
N SER A 162 21.48 -1.62 2.49
CA SER A 162 22.61 -1.06 3.24
C SER A 162 22.58 -1.52 4.70
N ILE A 163 23.34 -2.56 5.00
CA ILE A 163 23.47 -3.17 6.33
C ILE A 163 24.94 -3.20 6.78
N LEU A 164 25.15 -3.36 8.09
CA LEU A 164 26.49 -3.45 8.68
C LEU A 164 27.10 -4.85 8.52
N THR A 165 26.27 -5.86 8.29
CA THR A 165 26.73 -7.22 7.98
C THR A 165 27.33 -7.25 6.58
N PRO A 166 28.61 -7.68 6.42
CA PRO A 166 29.21 -7.84 5.10
C PRO A 166 28.40 -8.81 4.24
N VAL A 167 28.19 -8.44 2.97
CA VAL A 167 27.54 -9.28 1.97
C VAL A 167 28.46 -9.43 0.75
N GLN A 168 28.51 -10.63 0.20
CA GLN A 168 29.29 -10.92 -0.99
C GLN A 168 28.71 -10.19 -2.21
N SER A 169 29.59 -9.61 -3.02
CA SER A 169 29.26 -8.90 -4.25
C SER A 169 30.43 -9.01 -5.23
N VAL A 170 30.29 -8.37 -6.39
CA VAL A 170 31.36 -8.20 -7.37
C VAL A 170 31.59 -6.72 -7.67
N THR A 171 32.83 -6.35 -8.00
CA THR A 171 33.17 -5.02 -8.53
C THR A 171 32.69 -4.87 -9.98
N ARG A 172 32.79 -3.67 -10.54
CA ARG A 172 32.50 -3.44 -11.98
C ARG A 172 33.37 -4.30 -12.89
N ASP A 173 34.58 -4.63 -12.46
CA ASP A 173 35.55 -5.39 -13.24
C ASP A 173 35.43 -6.91 -13.01
N GLY A 174 34.43 -7.33 -12.21
CA GLY A 174 34.07 -8.75 -12.00
C GLY A 174 34.79 -9.43 -10.84
N GLU A 175 35.55 -8.68 -10.05
CA GLU A 175 36.30 -9.22 -8.90
C GLU A 175 35.40 -9.39 -7.68
N GLU A 176 35.59 -10.47 -6.92
CA GLU A 176 34.87 -10.71 -5.66
C GLU A 176 35.19 -9.62 -4.63
N VAL A 177 34.15 -9.13 -3.95
CA VAL A 177 34.29 -8.14 -2.88
C VAL A 177 33.23 -8.33 -1.81
N ASP A 178 33.62 -8.15 -0.55
CA ASP A 178 32.68 -8.04 0.56
C ASP A 178 32.24 -6.58 0.73
N VAL A 179 30.96 -6.31 0.49
CA VAL A 179 30.39 -4.97 0.64
C VAL A 179 29.80 -4.83 2.03
N ARG A 180 30.22 -3.77 2.72
CA ARG A 180 29.61 -3.30 3.96
C ARG A 180 29.39 -1.82 3.87
N THR A 181 28.19 -1.36 4.22
CA THR A 181 27.92 0.08 4.35
C THR A 181 28.15 0.50 5.79
N VAL A 182 28.83 1.62 6.03
CA VAL A 182 29.11 2.13 7.38
C VAL A 182 28.30 3.41 7.60
N GLY A 183 27.52 3.47 8.68
CA GLY A 183 26.71 4.64 9.03
C GLY A 183 25.40 4.28 9.71
N ARG A 184 24.60 5.31 10.03
CA ARG A 184 23.22 5.11 10.48
C ARG A 184 22.34 4.88 9.26
N HIS A 185 21.83 3.67 9.14
CA HIS A 185 20.85 3.30 8.12
C HIS A 185 19.48 3.11 8.74
N ASP A 186 18.45 3.36 7.95
CA ASP A 186 17.07 3.14 8.34
C ASP A 186 16.82 1.62 8.45
N PRO A 187 16.50 1.10 9.66
CA PRO A 187 16.27 -0.32 9.85
C PRO A 187 15.01 -0.80 9.11
N CYS A 188 14.09 0.11 8.72
CA CYS A 188 12.91 -0.24 7.94
C CYS A 188 12.41 0.93 7.09
N VAL A 189 12.91 1.03 5.85
CA VAL A 189 12.48 2.06 4.88
C VAL A 189 10.98 2.03 4.55
N GLY A 190 10.30 0.92 4.82
CA GLY A 190 8.85 0.78 4.58
C GLY A 190 7.99 1.73 5.40
N ILE A 191 8.43 2.15 6.58
CA ILE A 191 7.72 3.15 7.40
C ILE A 191 7.58 4.47 6.63
N ARG A 192 8.64 4.86 5.92
CA ARG A 192 8.67 6.10 5.12
C ARG A 192 7.97 5.96 3.77
N ALA A 193 7.62 4.74 3.37
CA ALA A 193 6.90 4.50 2.12
C ALA A 193 5.42 4.92 2.22
N VAL A 194 4.83 5.02 3.42
CA VAL A 194 3.43 5.41 3.64
C VAL A 194 3.06 6.72 2.92
N PRO A 195 3.69 7.88 3.20
CA PRO A 195 3.33 9.13 2.52
C PRO A 195 3.64 9.10 1.01
N VAL A 196 4.62 8.30 0.57
CA VAL A 196 4.94 8.13 -0.86
C VAL A 196 3.84 7.33 -1.55
N ALA A 197 3.37 6.24 -0.96
CA ALA A 197 2.27 5.43 -1.46
C ALA A 197 0.97 6.23 -1.54
N GLU A 198 0.66 7.04 -0.52
CA GLU A 198 -0.51 7.93 -0.57
C GLU A 198 -0.37 8.97 -1.71
N ALA A 199 0.84 9.48 -1.95
CA ALA A 199 1.08 10.42 -3.05
C ALA A 199 0.93 9.77 -4.43
N MET A 200 1.43 8.54 -4.60
CA MET A 200 1.27 7.77 -5.84
C MET A 200 -0.19 7.42 -6.09
N LEU A 201 -0.92 7.00 -5.04
CA LEU A 201 -2.37 6.78 -5.07
C LEU A 201 -3.10 8.06 -5.53
N ALA A 202 -2.75 9.21 -4.95
CA ALA A 202 -3.33 10.49 -5.32
C ALA A 202 -3.09 10.83 -6.80
N CYS A 203 -1.87 10.61 -7.31
CA CYS A 203 -1.52 10.91 -8.69
C CYS A 203 -2.32 10.06 -9.69
N VAL A 204 -2.41 8.75 -9.46
CA VAL A 204 -3.18 7.84 -10.34
C VAL A 204 -4.67 8.19 -10.29
N LEU A 205 -5.24 8.38 -9.10
CA LEU A 205 -6.65 8.74 -8.97
C LEU A 205 -6.97 10.11 -9.58
N ALA A 206 -6.07 11.08 -9.47
CA ALA A 206 -6.26 12.39 -10.09
C ALA A 206 -6.27 12.28 -11.62
N ASP A 207 -5.39 11.46 -12.19
CA ASP A 207 -5.38 11.21 -13.64
C ASP A 207 -6.65 10.48 -14.08
N ALA A 208 -7.06 9.43 -13.36
CA ALA A 208 -8.30 8.69 -13.64
C ALA A 208 -9.54 9.61 -13.58
N LYS A 209 -9.60 10.52 -12.60
CA LYS A 209 -10.64 11.56 -12.50
C LYS A 209 -10.69 12.45 -13.73
N LEU A 210 -9.53 12.98 -14.15
CA LEU A 210 -9.45 13.89 -15.28
C LEU A 210 -9.83 13.20 -16.59
N ARG A 211 -9.39 11.96 -16.81
CA ARG A 211 -9.79 11.14 -17.96
C ARG A 211 -11.29 10.84 -17.96
N HIS A 212 -11.85 10.44 -16.83
CA HIS A 212 -13.28 10.20 -16.69
C HIS A 212 -14.10 11.46 -17.03
N ARG A 213 -13.67 12.62 -16.52
CA ARG A 213 -14.29 13.91 -16.84
C ARG A 213 -14.17 14.29 -18.32
N GLY A 214 -13.02 14.02 -18.93
CA GLY A 214 -12.81 14.26 -20.37
C GLY A 214 -13.73 13.41 -21.25
N GLN A 215 -14.05 12.18 -20.82
CA GLN A 215 -14.92 11.26 -21.55
C GLN A 215 -16.42 11.54 -21.34
N THR A 216 -16.81 11.88 -20.12
CA THR A 216 -18.24 11.95 -19.73
C THR A 216 -18.77 13.38 -19.59
N GLY A 217 -17.89 14.38 -19.55
CA GLY A 217 -18.24 15.77 -19.23
C GLY A 217 -18.60 16.01 -17.76
N LYS A 218 -18.50 14.99 -16.90
CA LYS A 218 -18.84 15.05 -15.47
C LYS A 218 -17.59 15.09 -14.58
#